data_AF-A0A2N6JD88-F1
#
_entry.id   AF-A0A2N6JD88-F1
#
_cell.length_a   1.000
_cell.length_b   1.000
_cell.length_c   1.000
_cell.angle_alpha   90.00
_cell.angle_beta   90.00
_cell.angle_gamma   90.00
#
_symmetry.space_group_name_H-M   'P 1'
#
loop_
_entity.id
_entity.type
_entity.pdbx_description
1 polymer ?
#
loop_
_entity_poly.entity_id
_entity_poly.type
_entity_poly.pdbx_seq_one_letter_code
_entity_poly.pdbx_strand_id
1 'polypeptide(L)'
;MVTMTSPTWRIEGPKQQLPGEVHVYAWLDGCMIAMLDCELRDSQGLKLRMAYVSPPWRGSAVLRDMLAVLKPRYRPIALRRSRRR
;
A
#
# COMPACT_ATOMS: atom_id res chain seq x y z
N MET A 1 17.46 2.90 29.27
CA MET A 1 16.48 2.23 28.39
C MET A 1 16.48 2.97 27.07
N VAL A 2 16.96 2.34 25.98
CA VAL A 2 16.84 2.91 24.64
C VAL A 2 15.45 2.52 24.14
N THR A 3 14.50 3.46 24.15
CA THR A 3 13.25 3.29 23.40
C THR A 3 13.62 3.22 21.93
N MET A 4 13.70 2.00 21.38
CA MET A 4 13.68 1.79 19.94
C MET A 4 12.29 2.24 19.46
N THR A 5 12.13 3.52 19.18
CA THR A 5 11.06 3.99 18.33
C THR A 5 11.39 3.46 16.94
N SER A 6 10.91 2.26 16.63
CA SER A 6 10.82 1.79 15.26
C SER A 6 10.27 2.95 14.43
N PRO A 7 10.90 3.35 13.32
CA PRO A 7 10.34 4.41 12.49
C PRO A 7 8.93 4.00 12.06
N THR A 8 7.91 4.55 12.72
CA THR A 8 6.51 4.30 12.38
C THR A 8 6.23 5.09 11.12
N TRP A 9 6.34 4.45 9.96
CA TRP A 9 5.97 5.05 8.68
C TRP A 9 4.51 5.53 8.73
N ARG A 10 4.28 6.73 8.21
CA ARG A 10 2.94 7.33 8.11
C ARG A 10 2.29 6.86 6.82
N ILE A 11 1.12 6.24 6.91
CA ILE A 11 0.34 5.82 5.75
C ILE A 11 -0.67 6.92 5.38
N GLU A 12 -0.72 7.24 4.10
CA GLU A 12 -1.65 8.21 3.53
C GLU A 12 -2.53 7.52 2.47
N GLY A 13 -3.85 7.56 2.69
CA GLY A 13 -4.83 6.92 1.81
C GLY A 13 -5.67 5.85 2.53
N PRO A 14 -6.54 5.12 1.79
CA PRO A 14 -6.73 5.19 0.34
C PRO A 14 -7.29 6.53 -0.15
N LYS A 15 -6.68 7.10 -1.20
CA LYS A 15 -7.18 8.30 -1.91
C LYS A 15 -7.53 7.93 -3.34
N GLN A 16 -8.72 8.32 -3.78
CA GLN A 16 -9.09 8.21 -5.19
C GLN A 16 -8.46 9.39 -5.95
N GLN A 17 -7.58 9.11 -6.91
CA GLN A 17 -6.91 10.15 -7.71
C GLN A 17 -7.66 10.39 -9.03
N LEU A 18 -8.07 9.32 -9.70
CA LEU A 18 -8.87 9.33 -10.92
C LEU A 18 -10.11 8.43 -10.75
N PRO A 19 -11.12 8.53 -11.65
CA PRO A 19 -12.23 7.58 -11.67
C PRO A 19 -11.70 6.15 -11.73
N GLY A 20 -11.91 5.40 -10.64
CA GLY A 20 -11.45 4.01 -10.54
C GLY A 20 -9.97 3.80 -10.20
N GLU A 21 -9.21 4.83 -9.83
CA GLU A 21 -7.81 4.67 -9.37
C GLU A 21 -7.66 5.06 -7.90
N VAL A 22 -7.17 4.12 -7.09
CA VAL A 22 -7.02 4.24 -5.64
C VAL A 22 -5.54 4.09 -5.28
N HIS A 23 -4.98 5.15 -4.71
CA HIS A 23 -3.58 5.17 -4.29
C HIS A 23 -3.44 5.13 -2.77
N VAL A 24 -2.37 4.49 -2.31
CA VAL A 24 -1.91 4.52 -0.92
C VAL A 24 -0.42 4.83 -0.92
N TYR A 25 0.02 5.74 -0.06
CA TYR A 25 1.42 6.12 0.08
C TYR A 25 1.90 5.83 1.50
N ALA A 26 3.16 5.45 1.65
CA ALA A 26 3.82 5.39 2.94
C ALA A 26 4.99 6.38 2.95
N TRP A 27 5.08 7.12 4.05
CA TRP A 27 6.06 8.17 4.26
C TRP A 27 6.89 7.88 5.50
N LEU A 28 8.17 8.20 5.45
CA LEU A 28 9.02 8.24 6.63
C LEU A 28 9.92 9.46 6.54
N ASP A 29 9.98 10.25 7.62
CA ASP A 29 10.78 11.48 7.70
C ASP A 29 10.61 12.41 6.48
N GLY A 30 9.35 12.57 6.06
CA GLY A 30 8.99 13.40 4.89
C GLY A 30 9.29 12.78 3.53
N CYS A 31 9.92 11.60 3.47
CA CYS A 31 10.25 10.90 2.23
C CYS A 31 9.22 9.81 1.93
N MET A 32 8.79 9.69 0.67
CA MET A 32 7.93 8.59 0.24
C MET A 32 8.77 7.31 0.14
N ILE A 33 8.38 6.27 0.88
CA ILE A 33 9.10 4.99 0.95
C ILE A 33 8.36 3.84 0.28
N ALA A 34 7.05 3.98 0.05
CA ALA A 34 6.25 3.01 -0.68
C ALA A 34 4.99 3.64 -1.29
N MET A 35 4.50 3.03 -2.37
CA MET A 35 3.28 3.39 -3.08
C MET A 35 2.52 2.13 -3.50
N LEU A 36 1.20 2.14 -3.31
CA LEU A 36 0.27 1.23 -3.96
C LEU A 36 -0.59 2.00 -4.95
N ASP A 37 -0.70 1.46 -6.15
CA ASP A 37 -1.69 1.83 -7.16
C ASP A 37 -2.65 0.65 -7.35
N CYS A 38 -3.92 0.90 -7.05
CA CYS A 38 -5.01 -0.05 -7.21
C CYS A 38 -6.06 0.48 -8.19
N GLU A 39 -6.58 -0.41 -9.02
CA GLU A 39 -7.76 -0.20 -9.85
C GLU A 39 -9.01 -0.63 -9.08
N LEU A 40 -9.99 0.27 -8.94
CA LEU A 40 -11.32 -0.05 -8.45
C LEU A 40 -12.08 -0.86 -9.52
N ARG A 41 -12.60 -2.01 -9.11
CA ARG A 41 -13.40 -2.93 -9.93
C ARG A 41 -14.78 -3.04 -9.30
N ASP A 42 -15.82 -2.84 -10.11
CA ASP A 42 -17.24 -2.86 -9.70
C ASP A 42 -17.47 -2.18 -8.33
N SER A 43 -18.55 -2.52 -7.63
CA SER A 43 -19.01 -1.75 -6.47
C SER A 43 -18.06 -1.74 -5.26
N GLN A 44 -17.15 -2.72 -5.10
CA GLN A 44 -16.26 -2.82 -3.92
C GLN A 44 -14.93 -3.59 -4.13
N GLY A 45 -14.58 -3.96 -5.36
CA GLY A 45 -13.37 -4.72 -5.66
C GLY A 45 -12.15 -3.83 -5.84
N LEU A 46 -10.98 -4.25 -5.36
CA LEU A 46 -9.71 -3.64 -5.72
C LEU A 46 -8.80 -4.65 -6.40
N LYS A 47 -8.21 -4.22 -7.52
CA LYS A 47 -7.14 -4.93 -8.22
C LYS A 47 -5.85 -4.13 -8.10
N LEU A 48 -4.87 -4.70 -7.42
CA LEU A 48 -3.53 -4.10 -7.32
C LEU A 48 -2.88 -4.07 -8.72
N ARG A 49 -2.54 -2.87 -9.21
CA ARG A 49 -1.82 -2.67 -10.48
C ARG A 49 -0.32 -2.65 -10.25
N MET A 50 0.10 -1.86 -9.27
CA MET A 50 1.51 -1.65 -8.96
C MET A 50 1.70 -1.52 -7.46
N ALA A 51 2.74 -2.18 -6.96
CA ALA A 51 3.25 -1.97 -5.62
C ALA A 51 4.73 -1.62 -5.72
N TYR A 52 5.09 -0.48 -5.16
CA TYR A 52 6.45 -0.01 -5.06
C TYR A 52 6.84 0.11 -3.59
N VAL A 53 8.01 -0.42 -3.26
CA VAL A 53 8.68 -0.23 -1.98
C VAL A 53 10.14 0.09 -2.25
N SER A 54 10.61 1.22 -1.74
CA SER A 54 12.00 1.66 -1.85
C SER A 54 12.94 0.59 -1.31
N PRO A 55 14.11 0.35 -1.93
CA PRO A 55 14.98 -0.79 -1.62
C PRO A 55 15.28 -1.03 -0.12
N PRO A 56 15.57 0.00 0.69
CA PRO A 56 15.87 -0.19 2.12
C PRO A 56 14.70 -0.77 2.92
N TRP A 57 13.47 -0.64 2.43
CA TRP A 57 12.24 -1.04 3.13
C TRP A 57 11.61 -2.29 2.56
N ARG A 58 12.21 -2.91 1.55
CA ARG A 58 11.74 -4.19 0.99
C ARG A 58 11.86 -5.28 2.06
N GLY A 59 10.80 -6.09 2.21
CA GLY A 59 10.73 -7.11 3.26
C GLY A 59 10.32 -6.60 4.64
N SER A 60 10.18 -5.28 4.81
CA SER A 60 9.58 -4.70 6.02
C SER A 60 8.06 -4.87 6.04
N ALA A 61 7.44 -4.49 7.16
CA ALA A 61 5.99 -4.53 7.32
C ALA A 61 5.23 -3.44 6.53
N VAL A 62 5.91 -2.48 5.89
CA VAL A 62 5.27 -1.33 5.21
C VAL A 62 4.18 -1.75 4.23
N LEU A 63 4.44 -2.77 3.40
CA LEU A 63 3.47 -3.25 2.40
C LEU A 63 2.24 -3.89 3.08
N ARG A 64 2.46 -4.64 4.15
CA ARG A 64 1.38 -5.28 4.91
C ARG A 64 0.47 -4.22 5.54
N ASP A 65 1.07 -3.19 6.12
CA ASP A 65 0.34 -2.12 6.80
C ASP A 65 -0.45 -1.27 5.78
N MET A 66 0.13 -1.00 4.59
CA MET A 66 -0.59 -0.37 3.49
C MET A 66 -1.77 -1.21 2.97
N LEU A 67 -1.63 -2.53 2.88
CA LEU A 67 -2.76 -3.40 2.51
C LEU A 67 -3.84 -3.43 3.62
N ALA A 68 -3.45 -3.27 4.88
CA ALA A 68 -4.39 -3.24 5.99
C ALA A 68 -5.34 -2.03 5.94
N VAL A 69 -4.90 -0.87 5.40
CA VAL A 69 -5.79 0.28 5.23
C VAL A 69 -6.81 0.12 4.09
N LEU A 70 -6.57 -0.80 3.15
CA LEU A 70 -7.48 -1.10 2.04
C LEU A 70 -8.60 -2.07 2.45
N LYS A 71 -8.30 -3.05 3.32
CA LYS A 71 -9.23 -4.13 3.70
C LYS A 71 -10.59 -3.67 4.26
N PRO A 72 -10.69 -2.61 5.10
CA PRO A 72 -11.98 -2.16 5.61
C PRO A 72 -12.88 -1.53 4.55
N ARG A 73 -12.30 -0.95 3.49
CA ARG A 73 -13.03 -0.22 2.45
C ARG A 73 -13.38 -1.06 1.23
N TYR A 74 -12.60 -2.10 0.93
CA TYR A 74 -12.72 -2.87 -0.31
C TYR A 74 -12.61 -4.37 -0.02
N ARG A 75 -13.69 -5.11 -0.30
CA ARG A 75 -13.96 -6.43 0.30
C ARG A 75 -13.92 -7.58 -0.70
N PRO A 76 -13.16 -7.49 -1.81
CA PRO A 76 -12.00 -8.37 -2.00
C PRO A 76 -10.80 -7.68 -2.69
N ILE A 77 -9.58 -7.90 -2.17
CA ILE A 77 -8.33 -7.48 -2.84
C ILE A 77 -7.74 -8.70 -3.56
N ALA A 78 -7.87 -8.74 -4.88
CA ALA A 78 -7.28 -9.81 -5.69
C ALA A 78 -5.82 -9.50 -6.00
N LEU A 79 -4.89 -10.13 -5.27
CA LEU A 79 -3.46 -10.09 -5.59
C LEU A 79 -3.17 -11.07 -6.73
N ARG A 80 -3.03 -10.58 -7.97
CA ARG A 80 -2.49 -11.40 -9.05
C ARG A 80 -1.01 -11.64 -8.80
N ARG A 81 -0.66 -12.82 -8.30
CA ARG A 81 0.74 -13.30 -8.30
C ARG A 81 1.17 -13.43 -9.76
N SER A 82 2.16 -12.66 -10.18
CA SER A 82 2.87 -12.91 -11.43
C SER A 82 3.52 -14.29 -11.32
N ARG A 83 3.08 -15.22 -12.16
CA ARG A 83 3.64 -16.57 -12.25
C ARG A 83 5.05 -16.40 -12.82
N ARG A 84 6.08 -16.49 -11.97
CA ARG A 84 7.48 -16.56 -12.44
C ARG A 84 7.59 -17.80 -13.34
N ARG A 85 7.85 -17.57 -14.62
CA ARG A 85 8.40 -18.58 -15.53
C ARG A 85 9.90 -18.34 -15.60
#